data_AF-A0A660Y420-F1
#
_entry.id   AF-A0A660Y420-F1
#
_cell.length_a   1.000
_cell.length_b   1.000
_cell.length_c   1.000
_cell.angle_alpha   90.00
_cell.angle_beta   90.00
_cell.angle_gamma   90.00
#
_symmetry.space_group_name_H-M   'P 1'
#
loop_
_entity.id
_entity.type
_entity.pdbx_description
1 polymer ?
#
loop_
_entity_poly.entity_id
_entity_poly.type
_entity_poly.pdbx_seq_one_letter_code
_entity_poly.pdbx_strand_id
1 'polypeptide(L)'
;MGILSNGYYIDLIQPAEYHYLNDPIPADTPLSEEEQKNIVGGEATSWGELVTYETVDSRIWPRTAAIAERLWSPRDVKDVEDMYRRLEITSFHLEELGLQHINNYDMMLRRLTNNHDIAPLKTFVDVVEPVKIYTRHHQGKTYLQQSPYTRVVDAARPESMTARHFNKLVDEFIADPKNPDAPEMILQLSLWRDNHALLVETIKQSPILWEIESMSEDLKELSELGLEAARALSKHKRLKAKHLSGSQKLFEKASKPRGQVELMVVPAIRKLVEAAGK
;
A
#
# COMPACT_ATOMS: atom_id res chain seq x y z
N MET A 1 11.93 34.68 -1.33
CA MET A 1 11.30 33.76 -0.38
C MET A 1 10.52 32.71 -1.17
N GLY A 2 10.69 31.42 -0.88
CA GLY A 2 10.05 30.30 -1.60
C GLY A 2 9.58 29.20 -0.65
N ILE A 3 8.47 28.56 -1.01
CA ILE A 3 7.87 27.40 -0.33
C ILE A 3 7.84 26.25 -1.33
N LEU A 4 8.30 25.06 -0.93
CA LEU A 4 8.25 23.86 -1.77
C LEU A 4 6.97 23.06 -1.52
N SER A 5 6.14 22.90 -2.55
CA SER A 5 5.05 21.90 -2.56
C SER A 5 5.34 20.72 -3.48
N ASN A 6 6.25 20.87 -4.46
CA ASN A 6 6.66 19.77 -5.33
C ASN A 6 7.21 18.61 -4.50
N GLY A 7 6.74 17.40 -4.78
CA GLY A 7 7.04 16.21 -3.98
C GLY A 7 6.19 16.05 -2.71
N TYR A 8 5.29 16.99 -2.38
CA TYR A 8 4.35 16.90 -1.24
C TYR A 8 2.86 16.91 -1.66
N TYR A 9 2.57 16.46 -2.88
CA TYR A 9 1.21 16.29 -3.40
C TYR A 9 0.61 14.99 -2.87
N ILE A 10 0.03 15.03 -1.67
CA ILE A 10 -0.44 13.83 -0.96
C ILE A 10 -1.72 13.26 -1.58
N ASP A 11 -2.49 14.05 -2.32
CA ASP A 11 -3.64 13.61 -3.13
C ASP A 11 -3.26 12.59 -4.21
N LEU A 12 -2.00 12.58 -4.66
CA LEU A 12 -1.47 11.67 -5.67
C LEU A 12 -1.12 10.27 -5.13
N ILE A 13 -1.43 9.98 -3.86
CA ILE A 13 -1.33 8.64 -3.25
C ILE A 13 0.09 8.04 -3.38
N GLN A 14 1.13 8.87 -3.32
CA GLN A 14 2.50 8.36 -3.22
C GLN A 14 2.80 7.89 -1.78
N PRO A 15 3.72 6.91 -1.61
CA PRO A 15 4.09 6.38 -0.29
C PRO A 15 4.64 7.44 0.66
N ALA A 16 4.57 7.22 1.97
CA ALA A 16 5.12 8.13 2.97
C ALA A 16 6.63 8.37 2.76
N GLU A 17 7.39 7.33 2.41
CA GLU A 17 8.83 7.43 2.14
C GLU A 17 9.18 8.44 1.03
N TYR A 18 8.35 8.51 -0.03
CA TYR A 18 8.57 9.41 -1.15
C TYR A 18 8.53 10.87 -0.68
N HIS A 19 7.53 11.19 0.14
CA HIS A 19 7.37 12.52 0.70
C HIS A 19 8.42 12.80 1.79
N TYR A 20 8.73 11.84 2.64
CA TYR A 20 9.70 11.96 3.73
C TYR A 20 11.13 12.27 3.24
N LEU A 21 11.52 11.70 2.10
CA LEU A 21 12.84 11.90 1.50
C LEU A 21 12.92 13.14 0.60
N ASN A 22 11.81 13.79 0.31
CA ASN A 22 11.77 15.01 -0.49
C ASN A 22 12.23 16.20 0.35
N ASP A 23 13.47 16.65 0.17
CA ASP A 23 14.05 17.76 0.91
C ASP A 23 13.85 19.11 0.20
N PRO A 24 13.39 20.18 0.88
CA PRO A 24 13.34 21.52 0.29
C PRO A 24 14.68 22.04 -0.21
N ILE A 25 15.78 21.54 0.35
CA ILE A 25 17.16 21.90 0.02
C ILE A 25 17.98 20.60 -0.10
N PRO A 26 17.84 19.87 -1.22
CA PRO A 26 18.56 18.61 -1.40
C PRO A 26 20.08 18.85 -1.46
N ALA A 27 20.86 17.81 -1.14
CA ALA A 27 22.32 17.91 -1.01
C ALA A 27 23.03 18.35 -2.30
N ASP A 28 22.42 18.07 -3.46
CA ASP A 28 22.90 18.41 -4.80
C ASP A 28 22.25 19.70 -5.35
N THR A 29 21.63 20.52 -4.49
CA THR A 29 21.00 21.78 -4.90
C THR A 29 22.00 22.71 -5.61
N PRO A 30 21.62 23.33 -6.75
CA PRO A 30 22.47 24.31 -7.42
C PRO A 30 22.48 25.68 -6.72
N LEU A 31 21.67 25.85 -5.67
CA LEU A 31 21.51 27.13 -4.96
C LEU A 31 22.72 27.44 -4.09
N SER A 32 23.19 28.68 -4.17
CA SER A 32 24.16 29.23 -3.21
C SER A 32 23.61 29.28 -1.79
N GLU A 33 24.48 29.37 -0.78
CA GLU A 33 24.06 29.48 0.62
C GLU A 33 23.13 30.68 0.89
N GLU A 34 23.36 31.81 0.21
CA GLU A 34 22.48 32.99 0.32
C GLU A 34 21.10 32.75 -0.33
N GLU A 35 21.05 32.01 -1.44
CA GLU A 35 19.77 31.63 -2.07
C GLU A 35 19.01 30.63 -1.21
N GLN A 36 19.69 29.68 -0.56
CA GLN A 36 19.09 28.69 0.33
C GLN A 36 18.37 29.35 1.52
N LYS A 37 18.87 30.49 2.03
CA LYS A 37 18.18 31.27 3.10
C LYS A 37 16.81 31.81 2.67
N ASN A 38 16.54 31.88 1.36
CA ASN A 38 15.23 32.28 0.86
C ASN A 38 14.20 31.14 0.87
N ILE A 39 14.61 29.90 1.13
CA ILE A 39 13.69 28.76 1.26
C ILE A 39 13.18 28.74 2.70
N VAL A 40 11.88 28.96 2.87
CA VAL A 40 11.26 29.08 4.21
C VAL A 40 10.57 27.82 4.68
N GLY A 41 10.53 26.79 3.83
CA GLY A 41 9.99 25.48 4.16
C GLY A 41 9.27 24.85 2.98
N GLY A 42 8.29 24.01 3.30
CA GLY A 42 7.42 23.36 2.34
C GLY A 42 5.99 23.24 2.84
N GLU A 43 5.10 22.82 1.96
CA GLU A 43 3.67 22.65 2.26
C GLU A 43 3.15 21.38 1.58
N ALA A 44 2.50 20.53 2.37
CA ALA A 44 1.75 19.38 1.85
C ALA A 44 0.45 19.86 1.22
N THR A 45 0.22 19.48 -0.04
CA THR A 45 -0.97 19.87 -0.80
C THR A 45 -1.91 18.67 -0.93
N SER A 46 -3.15 18.83 -0.48
CA SER A 46 -4.23 17.85 -0.65
C SER A 46 -5.30 18.44 -1.55
N TRP A 47 -5.18 18.20 -2.86
CA TRP A 47 -6.19 18.61 -3.81
C TRP A 47 -7.50 17.79 -3.65
N GLY A 48 -8.64 18.44 -3.88
CA GLY A 48 -9.96 17.96 -3.46
C GLY A 48 -10.72 17.12 -4.49
N GLU A 49 -10.14 16.82 -5.65
CA GLU A 49 -10.82 16.17 -6.77
C GLU A 49 -11.35 14.79 -6.41
N LEU A 50 -10.61 14.05 -5.58
CA LEU A 50 -10.86 12.64 -5.25
C LEU A 50 -10.99 12.42 -3.74
N VAL A 51 -11.49 13.43 -3.03
CA VAL A 51 -11.61 13.45 -1.56
C VAL A 51 -13.01 13.89 -1.16
N THR A 52 -13.53 13.28 -0.10
CA THR A 52 -14.81 13.61 0.56
C THR A 52 -14.57 13.87 2.04
N TYR A 53 -15.58 14.38 2.74
CA TYR A 53 -15.53 14.55 4.20
C TYR A 53 -15.24 13.23 4.95
N GLU A 54 -15.61 12.08 4.38
CA GLU A 54 -15.35 10.76 4.97
C GLU A 54 -13.93 10.27 4.71
N THR A 55 -13.30 10.73 3.63
CA THR A 55 -12.03 10.19 3.15
C THR A 55 -10.86 11.15 3.37
N VAL A 56 -11.13 12.43 3.67
CA VAL A 56 -10.11 13.48 3.82
C VAL A 56 -9.01 13.10 4.79
N ASP A 57 -9.35 12.61 5.98
CA ASP A 57 -8.36 12.26 6.98
C ASP A 57 -7.50 11.09 6.52
N SER A 58 -8.07 10.09 5.87
CA SER A 58 -7.30 8.94 5.38
C SER A 58 -6.41 9.27 4.18
N ARG A 59 -6.63 10.42 3.53
CA ARG A 59 -5.75 10.92 2.47
C ARG A 59 -4.66 11.82 3.05
N ILE A 60 -4.97 12.61 4.06
CA ILE A 60 -3.98 13.48 4.71
C ILE A 60 -3.04 12.68 5.63
N TRP A 61 -3.60 11.83 6.47
CA TRP A 61 -2.89 11.15 7.54
C TRP A 61 -2.70 9.65 7.24
N PRO A 62 -1.57 9.05 7.69
CA PRO A 62 -0.50 9.68 8.47
C PRO A 62 0.62 10.29 7.64
N ARG A 63 0.59 10.24 6.29
CA ARG A 63 1.69 10.68 5.42
C ARG A 63 2.15 12.12 5.67
N THR A 64 1.23 13.03 5.98
CA THR A 64 1.58 14.41 6.34
C THR A 64 2.40 14.52 7.62
N ALA A 65 2.32 13.56 8.55
CA ALA A 65 3.21 13.53 9.72
C ALA A 65 4.67 13.24 9.32
N ALA A 66 4.90 12.41 8.29
CA ALA A 66 6.24 12.19 7.75
C ALA A 66 6.78 13.45 7.05
N ILE A 67 5.92 14.20 6.35
CA ILE A 67 6.28 15.52 5.79
C ILE A 67 6.62 16.51 6.92
N ALA A 68 5.81 16.54 7.98
CA ALA A 68 6.07 17.41 9.13
C ALA A 68 7.44 17.13 9.75
N GLU A 69 7.86 15.87 9.84
CA GLU A 69 9.21 15.52 10.30
C GLU A 69 10.30 16.06 9.37
N ARG A 70 10.16 15.89 8.04
CA ARG A 70 11.12 16.46 7.08
C ARG A 70 11.23 17.98 7.19
N LEU A 71 10.13 18.67 7.46
CA LEU A 71 10.09 20.13 7.52
C LEU A 71 10.53 20.70 8.89
N TRP A 72 10.64 19.86 9.92
CA TRP A 72 10.97 20.29 11.29
C TRP A 72 12.34 19.78 11.77
N SER A 73 12.64 18.51 11.49
CA SER A 73 13.81 17.82 12.04
C SER A 73 15.11 18.18 11.31
N PRO A 74 16.27 17.87 11.93
CA PRO A 74 17.56 17.98 11.24
C PRO A 74 17.57 17.21 9.91
N ARG A 75 18.24 17.78 8.90
CA ARG A 75 18.26 17.28 7.52
C ARG A 75 18.70 15.81 7.40
N ASP A 76 19.60 15.39 8.27
CA ASP A 76 20.19 14.06 8.32
C ASP A 76 19.27 12.99 8.93
N VAL A 77 18.13 13.39 9.53
CA VAL A 77 17.05 12.46 9.89
C VAL A 77 16.34 12.03 8.61
N LYS A 78 16.75 10.86 8.10
CA LYS A 78 16.26 10.30 6.82
C LYS A 78 16.19 8.78 6.80
N ASP A 79 16.28 8.14 7.97
CA ASP A 79 16.07 6.71 8.11
C ASP A 79 14.59 6.39 7.89
N VAL A 80 14.29 5.64 6.83
CA VAL A 80 12.93 5.32 6.40
C VAL A 80 12.29 4.27 7.31
N GLU A 81 13.06 3.27 7.74
CA GLU A 81 12.54 2.19 8.59
C GLU A 81 12.19 2.71 9.99
N ASP A 82 13.05 3.55 10.56
CA ASP A 82 12.77 4.21 11.83
C ASP A 82 11.62 5.22 11.71
N MET A 83 11.50 5.93 10.58
CA MET A 83 10.36 6.79 10.30
C MET A 83 9.05 6.00 10.33
N TYR A 84 8.93 4.88 9.60
CA TYR A 84 7.71 4.07 9.62
C TYR A 84 7.38 3.51 11.01
N ARG A 85 8.40 3.08 11.77
CA ARG A 85 8.23 2.60 13.15
C ARG A 85 7.60 3.67 14.05
N ARG A 86 8.05 4.93 13.93
CA ARG A 86 7.50 6.06 14.70
C ARG A 86 6.16 6.54 14.13
N LEU A 87 6.00 6.51 12.82
CA LEU A 87 4.80 6.94 12.11
C LEU A 87 3.57 6.11 12.52
N GLU A 88 3.73 4.80 12.75
CA GLU A 88 2.65 3.94 13.23
C GLU A 88 2.12 4.40 14.59
N ILE A 89 3.02 4.71 15.53
CA ILE A 89 2.66 5.22 16.87
C ILE A 89 2.00 6.60 16.76
N THR A 90 2.60 7.51 15.99
CA THR A 90 2.03 8.85 15.75
C THR A 90 0.64 8.74 15.11
N SER A 91 0.47 7.87 14.10
CA SER A 91 -0.80 7.65 13.42
C SER A 91 -1.90 7.19 14.37
N PHE A 92 -1.58 6.33 15.34
CA PHE A 92 -2.54 5.90 16.35
C PHE A 92 -2.93 7.05 17.28
N HIS A 93 -1.96 7.82 17.80
CA HIS A 93 -2.25 8.95 18.69
C HIS A 93 -3.09 10.05 18.01
N LEU A 94 -2.98 10.20 16.69
CA LEU A 94 -3.81 11.15 15.93
C LEU A 94 -5.32 10.87 16.07
N GLU A 95 -5.74 9.63 16.36
CA GLU A 95 -7.16 9.33 16.63
C GLU A 95 -7.67 10.01 17.91
N GLU A 96 -6.81 10.27 18.91
CA GLU A 96 -7.19 10.99 20.14
C GLU A 96 -7.59 12.45 19.86
N LEU A 97 -7.19 12.98 18.70
CA LEU A 97 -7.53 14.32 18.23
C LEU A 97 -8.81 14.35 17.36
N GLY A 98 -9.47 13.19 17.20
CA GLY A 98 -10.69 13.04 16.42
C GLY A 98 -10.48 12.77 14.92
N LEU A 99 -9.23 12.54 14.48
CA LEU A 99 -8.95 12.16 13.10
C LEU A 99 -9.50 10.76 12.80
N GLN A 100 -10.01 10.59 11.59
CA GLN A 100 -10.82 9.43 11.18
C GLN A 100 -10.10 8.49 10.20
N HIS A 101 -8.80 8.67 9.96
CA HIS A 101 -8.01 7.89 9.00
C HIS A 101 -7.94 6.39 9.33
N ILE A 102 -8.05 6.02 10.61
CA ILE A 102 -8.10 4.62 11.06
C ILE A 102 -9.55 4.17 11.30
N ASN A 103 -10.30 4.83 12.20
CA ASN A 103 -11.66 4.40 12.55
C ASN A 103 -12.67 4.35 11.39
N ASN A 104 -12.56 5.24 10.39
CA ASN A 104 -13.53 5.30 9.31
C ASN A 104 -13.32 4.17 8.29
N TYR A 105 -12.14 3.55 8.29
CA TYR A 105 -11.83 2.43 7.42
C TYR A 105 -12.84 1.30 7.59
N ASP A 106 -13.03 0.81 8.82
CA ASP A 106 -13.96 -0.30 9.09
C ASP A 106 -15.42 0.11 8.83
N MET A 107 -15.78 1.39 9.00
CA MET A 107 -17.09 1.91 8.62
C MET A 107 -17.32 1.79 7.11
N MET A 108 -16.35 2.22 6.30
CA MET A 108 -16.43 2.10 4.85
C MET A 108 -16.50 0.65 4.41
N LEU A 109 -15.75 -0.25 5.05
CA LEU A 109 -15.83 -1.69 4.76
C LEU A 109 -17.20 -2.28 5.13
N ARG A 110 -17.81 -1.87 6.26
CA ARG A 110 -19.19 -2.28 6.60
C ARG A 110 -20.19 -1.80 5.55
N ARG A 111 -20.05 -0.57 5.05
CA ARG A 111 -20.90 -0.07 3.94
C ARG A 111 -20.73 -0.93 2.68
N LEU A 112 -19.50 -1.24 2.31
CA LEU A 112 -19.17 -2.02 1.12
C LEU A 112 -19.62 -3.47 1.20
N THR A 113 -19.71 -4.03 2.41
CA THR A 113 -20.18 -5.40 2.66
C THR A 113 -21.66 -5.47 3.01
N ASN A 114 -22.42 -4.37 2.88
CA ASN A 114 -23.83 -4.31 3.30
C ASN A 114 -24.03 -4.77 4.76
N ASN A 115 -23.11 -4.37 5.64
CA ASN A 115 -23.06 -4.69 7.07
C ASN A 115 -22.92 -6.19 7.42
N HIS A 116 -22.46 -7.00 6.45
CA HIS A 116 -21.99 -8.37 6.72
C HIS A 116 -20.57 -8.34 7.31
N ASP A 117 -20.00 -9.54 7.58
CA ASP A 117 -18.64 -9.65 8.08
C ASP A 117 -17.64 -8.98 7.13
N ILE A 118 -16.85 -8.05 7.67
CA ILE A 118 -15.85 -7.29 6.92
C ILE A 118 -14.53 -8.03 6.79
N ALA A 119 -14.27 -9.08 7.57
CA ALA A 119 -12.96 -9.72 7.62
C ALA A 119 -12.44 -10.19 6.24
N PRO A 120 -13.27 -10.79 5.35
CA PRO A 120 -12.80 -11.19 4.04
C PRO A 120 -12.41 -10.01 3.14
N LEU A 121 -13.22 -8.95 3.17
CA LEU A 121 -12.93 -7.73 2.42
C LEU A 121 -11.69 -7.04 2.98
N LYS A 122 -11.61 -6.87 4.30
CA LYS A 122 -10.48 -6.23 4.98
C LYS A 122 -9.16 -6.93 4.65
N THR A 123 -9.13 -8.26 4.70
CA THR A 123 -7.96 -9.08 4.35
C THR A 123 -7.45 -8.79 2.94
N PHE A 124 -8.36 -8.55 1.98
CA PHE A 124 -8.00 -8.17 0.62
C PHE A 124 -7.59 -6.68 0.51
N VAL A 125 -8.38 -5.78 1.11
CA VAL A 125 -8.14 -4.32 1.01
C VAL A 125 -6.84 -3.91 1.71
N ASP A 126 -6.43 -4.62 2.75
CA ASP A 126 -5.18 -4.37 3.47
C ASP A 126 -3.93 -4.61 2.60
N VAL A 127 -4.02 -5.31 1.46
CA VAL A 127 -2.88 -5.60 0.55
C VAL A 127 -2.97 -4.91 -0.81
N VAL A 128 -3.92 -3.98 -0.96
CA VAL A 128 -4.04 -3.15 -2.16
C VAL A 128 -3.85 -1.68 -1.85
N GLU A 129 -3.43 -0.92 -2.86
CA GLU A 129 -3.39 0.54 -2.81
C GLU A 129 -4.19 1.13 -3.97
N PRO A 130 -4.76 2.34 -3.84
CA PRO A 130 -5.25 3.10 -4.98
C PRO A 130 -4.14 3.30 -6.02
N VAL A 131 -4.53 3.32 -7.29
CA VAL A 131 -3.60 3.68 -8.38
C VAL A 131 -3.05 5.09 -8.16
N LYS A 132 -1.75 5.26 -8.37
CA LYS A 132 -0.99 6.45 -8.00
C LYS A 132 -1.08 7.56 -9.06
N ILE A 133 -0.78 8.79 -8.63
CA ILE A 133 -0.71 9.97 -9.49
C ILE A 133 -2.05 10.19 -10.22
N TYR A 134 -2.04 10.61 -11.48
CA TYR A 134 -3.24 10.91 -12.25
C TYR A 134 -3.92 9.66 -12.83
N THR A 135 -3.38 8.46 -12.57
CA THR A 135 -3.86 7.20 -13.16
C THR A 135 -5.33 6.96 -12.86
N ARG A 136 -5.82 7.37 -11.68
CA ARG A 136 -7.22 7.19 -11.29
C ARG A 136 -8.19 7.94 -12.20
N HIS A 137 -7.80 9.09 -12.75
CA HIS A 137 -8.61 9.85 -13.70
C HIS A 137 -8.65 9.24 -15.12
N HIS A 138 -7.70 8.35 -15.44
CA HIS A 138 -7.54 7.79 -16.78
C HIS A 138 -8.03 6.34 -16.94
N GLN A 139 -8.57 5.72 -15.88
CA GLN A 139 -9.07 4.34 -15.91
C GLN A 139 -10.56 4.23 -16.26
N GLY A 140 -11.04 5.02 -17.22
CA GLY A 140 -12.37 4.87 -17.81
C GLY A 140 -13.55 5.25 -16.91
N LYS A 141 -13.31 5.93 -15.78
CA LYS A 141 -14.36 6.50 -14.92
C LYS A 141 -14.15 8.00 -14.74
N THR A 142 -15.20 8.77 -15.05
CA THR A 142 -15.23 10.21 -14.80
C THR A 142 -15.79 10.47 -13.40
N TYR A 143 -15.03 11.22 -12.60
CA TYR A 143 -15.45 11.68 -11.28
C TYR A 143 -15.90 13.13 -11.37
N LEU A 144 -17.05 13.41 -10.77
CA LEU A 144 -17.55 14.75 -10.52
C LEU A 144 -17.48 15.02 -9.01
N GLN A 145 -17.61 16.28 -8.62
CA GLN A 145 -17.63 16.70 -7.21
C GLN A 145 -18.75 16.02 -6.39
N GLN A 146 -19.79 15.51 -7.05
CA GLN A 146 -20.93 14.81 -6.43
C GLN A 146 -20.88 13.29 -6.64
N SER A 147 -19.83 12.75 -7.27
CA SER A 147 -19.69 11.31 -7.45
C SER A 147 -19.63 10.62 -6.09
N PRO A 148 -20.26 9.43 -5.93
CA PRO A 148 -20.16 8.68 -4.69
C PRO A 148 -18.79 8.02 -4.56
N TYR A 149 -18.12 8.24 -3.43
CA TYR A 149 -16.84 7.62 -3.06
C TYR A 149 -17.09 6.39 -2.19
N THR A 150 -17.77 5.41 -2.78
CA THR A 150 -18.27 4.20 -2.09
C THR A 150 -17.80 2.92 -2.77
N ARG A 151 -16.57 2.89 -3.28
CA ARG A 151 -15.92 1.71 -3.89
C ARG A 151 -14.71 1.28 -3.08
N VAL A 152 -14.14 0.12 -3.41
CA VAL A 152 -12.94 -0.40 -2.75
C VAL A 152 -11.77 0.60 -2.82
N VAL A 153 -11.56 1.27 -3.97
CA VAL A 153 -10.53 2.31 -4.12
C VAL A 153 -10.71 3.50 -3.16
N ASP A 154 -11.94 3.75 -2.70
CA ASP A 154 -12.24 4.82 -1.76
C ASP A 154 -11.93 4.39 -0.31
N ALA A 155 -12.15 3.12 0.01
CA ALA A 155 -11.80 2.57 1.32
C ALA A 155 -10.31 2.20 1.43
N ALA A 156 -9.66 1.85 0.32
CA ALA A 156 -8.25 1.49 0.28
C ALA A 156 -7.38 2.66 0.78
N ARG A 157 -6.43 2.33 1.64
CA ARG A 157 -5.50 3.30 2.22
C ARG A 157 -4.44 3.69 1.18
N PRO A 158 -3.88 4.90 1.24
CA PRO A 158 -2.84 5.33 0.30
C PRO A 158 -1.61 4.43 0.27
N GLU A 159 -1.37 3.69 1.36
CA GLU A 159 -0.23 2.82 1.54
C GLU A 159 -0.62 1.56 2.34
N SER A 160 -0.17 0.40 1.87
CA SER A 160 -0.44 -0.90 2.49
C SER A 160 0.68 -1.27 3.48
N MET A 161 0.42 -1.04 4.76
CA MET A 161 1.35 -1.45 5.83
C MET A 161 1.53 -2.98 5.88
N THR A 162 0.47 -3.73 5.54
CA THR A 162 0.52 -5.20 5.43
C THR A 162 1.46 -5.65 4.31
N ALA A 163 1.38 -5.04 3.12
CA ALA A 163 2.28 -5.39 2.02
C ALA A 163 3.73 -5.00 2.30
N ARG A 164 3.96 -3.84 2.95
CA ARG A 164 5.29 -3.41 3.39
C ARG A 164 5.90 -4.39 4.38
N HIS A 165 5.14 -4.79 5.41
CA HIS A 165 5.57 -5.79 6.39
C HIS A 165 5.84 -7.14 5.73
N PHE A 166 4.95 -7.60 4.84
CA PHE A 166 5.16 -8.83 4.08
C PHE A 166 6.42 -8.79 3.23
N ASN A 167 6.72 -7.67 2.56
CA ASN A 167 7.95 -7.52 1.79
C ASN A 167 9.20 -7.70 2.67
N LYS A 168 9.19 -7.11 3.88
CA LYS A 168 10.27 -7.30 4.86
C LYS A 168 10.42 -8.77 5.27
N LEU A 169 9.31 -9.43 5.61
CA LEU A 169 9.32 -10.87 5.96
C LEU A 169 9.88 -11.73 4.82
N VAL A 170 9.55 -11.42 3.56
CA VAL A 170 10.11 -12.11 2.40
C VAL A 170 11.61 -11.89 2.27
N ASP A 171 12.09 -10.65 2.44
CA ASP A 171 13.51 -10.33 2.35
C ASP A 171 14.33 -11.07 3.42
N GLU A 172 13.81 -11.06 4.65
CA GLU A 172 14.41 -11.77 5.78
C GLU A 172 14.38 -13.30 5.59
N PHE A 173 13.29 -13.84 5.06
CA PHE A 173 13.16 -15.27 4.77
C PHE A 173 14.10 -15.73 3.64
N ILE A 174 14.30 -14.92 2.60
CA ILE A 174 15.24 -15.23 1.52
C ILE A 174 16.68 -15.21 2.04
N ALA A 175 17.00 -14.27 2.93
CA ALA A 175 18.31 -14.18 3.56
C ALA A 175 18.59 -15.36 4.50
N ASP A 176 17.61 -15.74 5.31
CA ASP A 176 17.68 -16.92 6.19
C ASP A 176 16.32 -17.66 6.23
N PRO A 177 16.18 -18.78 5.50
CA PRO A 177 14.95 -19.58 5.53
C PRO A 177 14.61 -20.22 6.88
N LYS A 178 15.52 -20.17 7.86
CA LYS A 178 15.31 -20.62 9.24
C LYS A 178 14.98 -19.48 10.21
N ASN A 179 14.81 -18.26 9.70
CA ASN A 179 14.41 -17.11 10.50
C ASN A 179 13.15 -17.44 11.34
N PRO A 180 13.12 -17.11 12.65
CA PRO A 180 11.95 -17.24 13.52
C PRO A 180 10.64 -16.68 12.96
N ASP A 181 10.70 -15.66 12.09
CA ASP A 181 9.54 -14.95 11.52
C ASP A 181 9.02 -15.60 10.22
N ALA A 182 9.73 -16.62 9.69
CA ALA A 182 9.29 -17.41 8.54
C ALA A 182 7.85 -17.95 8.64
N PRO A 183 7.36 -18.44 9.81
CA PRO A 183 5.99 -18.89 9.95
C PRO A 183 4.94 -17.79 9.72
N GLU A 184 5.26 -16.53 10.03
CA GLU A 184 4.34 -15.41 9.83
C GLU A 184 4.11 -15.15 8.33
N MET A 185 5.18 -15.12 7.54
CA MET A 185 5.07 -15.01 6.07
C MET A 185 4.20 -16.13 5.48
N ILE A 186 4.40 -17.38 5.93
CA ILE A 186 3.62 -18.54 5.51
C ILE A 186 2.15 -18.42 5.93
N LEU A 187 1.89 -17.88 7.12
CA LEU A 187 0.54 -17.65 7.62
C LEU A 187 -0.19 -16.59 6.77
N GLN A 188 0.47 -15.49 6.43
CA GLN A 188 -0.10 -14.44 5.57
C GLN A 188 -0.45 -14.97 4.17
N LEU A 189 0.45 -15.71 3.54
CA LEU A 189 0.17 -16.36 2.25
C LEU A 189 -1.00 -17.36 2.36
N SER A 190 -1.04 -18.15 3.43
CA SER A 190 -2.14 -19.10 3.64
C SER A 190 -3.48 -18.39 3.84
N LEU A 191 -3.48 -17.30 4.63
CA LEU A 191 -4.63 -16.44 4.84
C LEU A 191 -5.16 -15.91 3.50
N TRP A 192 -4.30 -15.33 2.66
CA TRP A 192 -4.72 -14.78 1.37
C TRP A 192 -5.21 -15.84 0.38
N ARG A 193 -4.57 -17.01 0.34
CA ARG A 193 -5.04 -18.17 -0.45
C ARG A 193 -6.47 -18.54 -0.07
N ASP A 194 -6.73 -18.70 1.22
CA ASP A 194 -8.01 -19.20 1.72
C ASP A 194 -9.09 -18.09 1.71
N ASN A 195 -8.68 -16.82 1.79
CA ASN A 195 -9.57 -15.67 1.84
C ASN A 195 -10.44 -15.49 0.58
N HIS A 196 -9.94 -15.91 -0.59
CA HIS A 196 -10.68 -15.72 -1.84
C HIS A 196 -12.07 -16.38 -1.80
N ALA A 197 -12.17 -17.61 -1.27
CA ALA A 197 -13.45 -18.30 -1.15
C ALA A 197 -14.44 -17.57 -0.23
N LEU A 198 -13.94 -16.99 0.87
CA LEU A 198 -14.75 -16.20 1.80
C LEU A 198 -15.19 -14.88 1.17
N LEU A 199 -14.29 -14.21 0.44
CA LEU A 199 -14.58 -12.94 -0.22
C LEU A 199 -15.61 -13.12 -1.35
N VAL A 200 -15.57 -14.24 -2.09
CA VAL A 200 -16.60 -14.56 -3.09
C VAL A 200 -17.99 -14.67 -2.47
N GLU A 201 -18.13 -15.25 -1.28
CA GLU A 201 -19.41 -15.26 -0.56
C GLU A 201 -19.85 -13.85 -0.14
N THR A 202 -18.91 -13.00 0.30
CA THR A 202 -19.18 -11.58 0.58
C THR A 202 -19.61 -10.81 -0.68
N ILE A 203 -19.00 -11.07 -1.84
CA ILE A 203 -19.35 -10.44 -3.12
C ILE A 203 -20.76 -10.83 -3.56
N LYS A 204 -21.18 -12.08 -3.37
CA LYS A 204 -22.56 -12.51 -3.65
C LYS A 204 -23.59 -11.73 -2.84
N GLN A 205 -23.25 -11.37 -1.59
CA GLN A 205 -24.12 -10.61 -0.69
C GLN A 205 -24.06 -9.09 -0.95
N SER A 206 -22.93 -8.59 -1.47
CA SER A 206 -22.73 -7.20 -1.82
C SER A 206 -22.09 -7.05 -3.21
N PRO A 207 -22.91 -7.04 -4.29
CA PRO A 207 -22.40 -7.03 -5.66
C PRO A 207 -21.53 -5.83 -6.01
N ILE A 208 -21.54 -4.72 -5.26
CA ILE A 208 -20.67 -3.55 -5.49
C ILE A 208 -19.17 -3.92 -5.48
N LEU A 209 -18.81 -5.05 -4.86
CA LEU A 209 -17.46 -5.58 -4.76
C LEU A 209 -16.98 -6.35 -6.01
N TRP A 210 -17.83 -6.54 -7.04
CA TRP A 210 -17.51 -7.36 -8.22
C TRP A 210 -16.19 -6.98 -8.92
N GLU A 211 -15.80 -5.70 -8.87
CA GLU A 211 -14.60 -5.18 -9.56
C GLU A 211 -13.28 -5.75 -9.02
N ILE A 212 -13.28 -6.28 -7.80
CA ILE A 212 -12.09 -6.84 -7.15
C ILE A 212 -12.02 -8.37 -7.18
N GLU A 213 -13.06 -9.06 -7.63
CA GLU A 213 -13.15 -10.52 -7.58
C GLU A 213 -11.96 -11.20 -8.27
N SER A 214 -11.69 -10.80 -9.52
CA SER A 214 -10.58 -11.35 -10.30
C SER A 214 -9.20 -10.98 -9.74
N MET A 215 -9.08 -9.88 -8.98
CA MET A 215 -7.84 -9.55 -8.27
C MET A 215 -7.66 -10.45 -7.04
N SER A 216 -8.75 -10.75 -6.33
CA SER A 216 -8.70 -11.68 -5.20
C SER A 216 -8.34 -13.09 -5.65
N GLU A 217 -8.81 -13.52 -6.82
CA GLU A 217 -8.40 -14.79 -7.42
C GLU A 217 -6.90 -14.80 -7.75
N ASP A 218 -6.39 -13.73 -8.36
CA ASP A 218 -4.96 -13.60 -8.63
C ASP A 218 -4.12 -13.58 -7.35
N LEU A 219 -4.59 -12.92 -6.28
CA LEU A 219 -3.95 -12.96 -4.97
C LEU A 219 -3.91 -14.38 -4.41
N LYS A 220 -4.98 -15.17 -4.55
CA LYS A 220 -4.98 -16.59 -4.16
C LYS A 220 -3.91 -17.37 -4.95
N GLU A 221 -3.90 -17.27 -6.27
CA GLU A 221 -2.95 -18.01 -7.12
C GLU A 221 -1.50 -17.61 -6.82
N LEU A 222 -1.25 -16.31 -6.62
CA LEU A 222 0.06 -15.80 -6.20
C LEU A 222 0.47 -16.35 -4.84
N SER A 223 -0.49 -16.46 -3.92
CA SER A 223 -0.23 -16.99 -2.58
C SER A 223 0.08 -18.49 -2.60
N GLU A 224 -0.61 -19.26 -3.43
CA GLU A 224 -0.30 -20.68 -3.68
C GLU A 224 1.13 -20.84 -4.21
N LEU A 225 1.50 -20.02 -5.19
CA LEU A 225 2.84 -20.02 -5.76
C LEU A 225 3.92 -19.60 -4.73
N GLY A 226 3.64 -18.57 -3.92
CA GLY A 226 4.51 -18.12 -2.83
C GLY A 226 4.74 -19.23 -1.78
N LEU A 227 3.70 -19.96 -1.41
CA LEU A 227 3.81 -21.10 -0.49
C LEU A 227 4.65 -22.24 -1.09
N GLU A 228 4.52 -22.51 -2.39
CA GLU A 228 5.37 -23.49 -3.08
C GLU A 228 6.83 -23.06 -3.08
N ALA A 229 7.12 -21.80 -3.38
CA ALA A 229 8.46 -21.23 -3.37
C ALA A 229 9.09 -21.30 -1.98
N ALA A 230 8.35 -20.88 -0.94
CA ALA A 230 8.84 -20.95 0.43
C ALA A 230 9.13 -22.40 0.87
N ARG A 231 8.25 -23.35 0.54
CA ARG A 231 8.49 -24.79 0.80
C ARG A 231 9.72 -25.32 0.07
N ALA A 232 10.00 -24.85 -1.13
CA ALA A 232 11.19 -25.25 -1.88
C ALA A 232 12.46 -24.74 -1.19
N LEU A 233 12.49 -23.44 -0.85
CA LEU A 233 13.60 -22.79 -0.14
C LEU A 233 13.89 -23.45 1.22
N SER A 234 12.87 -23.67 2.06
CA SER A 234 13.06 -24.33 3.37
C SER A 234 13.58 -25.77 3.27
N LYS A 235 13.34 -26.45 2.13
CA LYS A 235 13.82 -27.81 1.88
C LYS A 235 15.14 -27.85 1.10
N HIS A 236 15.76 -26.69 0.86
CA HIS A 236 16.94 -26.55 -0.02
C HIS A 236 16.71 -27.21 -1.40
N LYS A 237 15.49 -27.10 -1.92
CA LYS A 237 15.10 -27.57 -3.25
C LYS A 237 14.85 -26.37 -4.15
N ARG A 238 15.00 -26.60 -5.46
CA ARG A 238 14.69 -25.61 -6.50
C ARG A 238 13.27 -25.79 -7.02
N LEU A 239 12.60 -24.68 -7.29
CA LEU A 239 11.38 -24.66 -8.06
C LEU A 239 11.69 -25.08 -9.51
N LYS A 240 10.81 -25.87 -10.14
CA LYS A 240 11.05 -26.34 -11.52
C LYS A 240 10.98 -25.17 -12.50
N ALA A 241 11.86 -25.15 -13.50
CA ALA A 241 11.91 -24.09 -14.53
C ALA A 241 10.58 -23.86 -15.27
N LYS A 242 9.78 -24.94 -15.46
CA LYS A 242 8.43 -24.85 -16.06
C LYS A 242 7.44 -24.08 -15.19
N HIS A 243 7.56 -24.15 -13.87
CA HIS A 243 6.72 -23.37 -12.95
C HIS A 243 7.13 -21.89 -12.97
N LEU A 244 8.43 -21.59 -13.05
CA LEU A 244 8.93 -20.22 -13.18
C LEU A 244 8.41 -19.56 -14.48
N SER A 245 8.57 -20.22 -15.63
CA SER A 245 8.07 -19.66 -16.90
C SER A 245 6.55 -19.56 -16.96
N GLY A 246 5.82 -20.48 -16.33
CA GLY A 246 4.37 -20.43 -16.19
C GLY A 246 3.89 -19.25 -15.31
N SER A 247 4.64 -18.93 -14.25
CA SER A 247 4.27 -17.88 -13.29
C SER A 247 4.35 -16.46 -13.85
N GLN A 248 5.17 -16.21 -14.88
CA GLN A 248 5.37 -14.87 -15.44
C GLN A 248 4.07 -14.23 -15.93
N LYS A 249 3.19 -15.02 -16.57
CA LYS A 249 1.87 -14.54 -17.03
C LYS A 249 0.96 -14.13 -15.88
N LEU A 250 1.00 -14.88 -14.76
CA LEU A 250 0.24 -14.55 -13.56
C LEU A 250 0.73 -13.23 -12.97
N PHE A 251 2.04 -13.04 -12.84
CA PHE A 251 2.56 -11.77 -12.33
C PHE A 251 2.22 -10.59 -13.25
N GLU A 252 2.33 -10.74 -14.56
CA GLU A 252 1.94 -9.69 -15.52
C GLU A 252 0.45 -9.35 -15.45
N LYS A 253 -0.41 -10.34 -15.24
CA LYS A 253 -1.85 -10.16 -15.02
C LYS A 253 -2.11 -9.44 -13.69
N ALA A 254 -1.52 -9.92 -12.61
CA ALA A 254 -1.75 -9.42 -11.25
C ALA A 254 -1.17 -8.02 -11.00
N SER A 255 -0.10 -7.64 -11.71
CA SER A 255 0.45 -6.28 -11.66
C SER A 255 -0.45 -5.23 -12.33
N LYS A 256 -1.46 -5.62 -13.11
CA LYS A 256 -2.36 -4.67 -13.75
C LYS A 256 -3.44 -4.19 -12.78
N PRO A 257 -3.68 -2.88 -12.69
CA PRO A 257 -4.73 -2.35 -11.83
C PRO A 257 -6.11 -2.78 -12.33
N ARG A 258 -6.98 -3.11 -11.37
CA ARG A 258 -8.42 -3.36 -11.58
C ARG A 258 -9.19 -2.72 -10.43
N GLY A 259 -10.41 -2.28 -10.69
CA GLY A 259 -11.17 -1.50 -9.71
C GLY A 259 -10.49 -0.18 -9.27
N GLN A 260 -9.46 0.27 -10.00
CA GLN A 260 -8.59 1.40 -9.63
C GLN A 260 -7.71 1.18 -8.40
N VAL A 261 -7.42 -0.09 -8.09
CA VAL A 261 -6.43 -0.49 -7.09
C VAL A 261 -5.37 -1.42 -7.69
N GLU A 262 -4.23 -1.52 -7.00
CA GLU A 262 -3.07 -2.33 -7.35
C GLU A 262 -2.75 -3.31 -6.22
N LEU A 263 -2.36 -4.55 -6.55
CA LEU A 263 -1.92 -5.52 -5.54
C LEU A 263 -0.47 -5.25 -5.16
N MET A 264 -0.24 -4.91 -3.90
CA MET A 264 1.06 -4.44 -3.44
C MET A 264 2.03 -5.55 -3.03
N VAL A 265 1.52 -6.77 -2.86
CA VAL A 265 2.34 -7.95 -2.51
C VAL A 265 2.99 -8.63 -3.71
N VAL A 266 2.62 -8.24 -4.94
CA VAL A 266 3.12 -8.87 -6.19
C VAL A 266 4.66 -8.84 -6.28
N PRO A 267 5.35 -7.71 -6.03
CA PRO A 267 6.82 -7.67 -6.11
C PRO A 267 7.50 -8.60 -5.10
N ALA A 268 6.99 -8.67 -3.87
CA ALA A 268 7.53 -9.52 -2.82
C ALA A 268 7.37 -11.01 -3.17
N ILE A 269 6.17 -11.43 -3.60
CA ILE A 269 5.93 -12.82 -4.03
C ILE A 269 6.82 -13.17 -5.23
N ARG A 270 7.00 -12.26 -6.20
CA ARG A 270 7.91 -12.44 -7.33
C ARG A 270 9.34 -12.68 -6.86
N LYS A 271 9.85 -11.84 -5.96
CA LYS A 271 11.20 -11.98 -5.38
C LYS A 271 11.40 -13.34 -4.71
N LEU A 272 10.41 -13.80 -3.95
CA LEU A 272 10.40 -15.12 -3.30
C LEU A 272 10.48 -16.27 -4.31
N VAL A 273 9.67 -16.20 -5.37
CA VAL A 273 9.62 -17.22 -6.43
C VAL A 273 10.92 -17.27 -7.23
N GLU A 274 11.49 -16.10 -7.56
CA GLU A 274 12.77 -16.00 -8.24
C GLU A 274 13.93 -16.54 -7.38
N ALA A 275 13.93 -16.26 -6.07
CA ALA A 275 14.90 -16.82 -5.14
C ALA A 275 14.82 -18.35 -5.08
N ALA A 276 13.62 -18.93 -5.04
CA ALA A 276 13.40 -20.37 -5.08
C ALA A 276 13.81 -21.04 -6.41
N GLY A 277 13.99 -20.25 -7.47
CA GLY A 277 14.46 -20.72 -8.77
C GLY A 277 15.98 -20.79 -8.93
N LYS A 278 16.73 -20.11 -8.05
CA LYS A 278 18.20 -20.06 -8.05
C LYS A 278 18.81 -21.26 -7.34
#